data_AF-X1FBJ0-F1
#
_entry.id   AF-X1FBJ0-F1
#
_cell.length_a   1.000
_cell.length_b   1.000
_cell.length_c   1.000
_cell.angle_alpha   90.00
_cell.angle_beta   90.00
_cell.angle_gamma   90.00
#
_symmetry.space_group_name_H-M   'P 1'
#
loop_
_entity.id
_entity.type
_entity.pdbx_description
1 polymer ?
#
loop_
_entity_poly.entity_id
_entity_poly.type
_entity_poly.pdbx_seq_one_letter_code
_entity_poly.pdbx_strand_id
1 'polypeptide(L)'
;MSKKRGKKYLEAIKDYQKDKFYEPEEALDLVKKLHWVNFEESIDIAIKLGIDTRRSEEQVRGAVDLPHGTGKKVKVAVFAEGEKAKEAEEAGADFVGAEELAEKIQKGWTDFDATIATPDMMKIVGKLGKVLGPRGLMPNPKVGTVTFDVKNTVKAVKAGKVEYRADKFGIVHAPLGKINFDKEKLLENFTTFADAIIK
;
A
#
# COMPACT_ATOMS: atom_id res chain seq x y z
N MET A 1 20.19 6.01 -26.45
CA MET A 1 19.90 7.46 -26.54
C MET A 1 19.41 7.94 -25.18
N SER A 2 20.25 8.66 -24.44
CA SER A 2 19.90 9.16 -23.10
C SER A 2 18.78 10.20 -23.22
N LYS A 3 17.58 9.90 -22.69
CA LYS A 3 16.50 10.88 -22.58
C LYS A 3 17.03 12.04 -21.73
N LYS A 4 17.23 13.21 -22.35
CA LYS A 4 17.57 14.46 -21.64
C LYS A 4 16.53 14.68 -20.53
N ARG A 5 16.96 14.54 -19.27
CA ARG A 5 16.12 14.81 -18.10
C ARG A 5 15.91 16.32 -17.95
N GLY A 6 14.82 16.73 -17.31
CA GLY A 6 14.50 18.14 -17.10
C GLY A 6 15.53 18.85 -16.23
N LYS A 7 15.67 20.17 -16.38
CA LYS A 7 16.67 20.98 -15.66
C LYS A 7 16.57 20.82 -14.13
N LYS A 8 15.35 20.90 -13.57
CA LYS A 8 15.10 20.74 -12.13
C LYS A 8 15.53 19.37 -11.58
N TYR A 9 15.30 18.30 -12.35
CA TYR A 9 15.76 16.96 -12.00
C TYR A 9 17.29 16.89 -11.95
N LEU A 10 17.94 17.49 -12.96
CA LEU A 10 19.40 17.53 -13.03
C LEU A 10 20.01 18.39 -11.92
N GLU A 11 19.30 19.39 -11.40
CA GLU A 11 19.73 20.17 -10.24
C GLU A 11 19.62 19.37 -8.96
N ALA A 12 18.48 18.74 -8.70
CA ALA A 12 18.28 17.94 -7.49
C ALA A 12 19.28 16.78 -7.41
N ILE A 13 19.48 16.02 -8.50
CA ILE A 13 20.35 14.84 -8.46
C ILE A 13 21.85 15.15 -8.30
N LYS A 14 22.28 16.41 -8.35
CA LYS A 14 23.70 16.78 -8.13
C LYS A 14 24.19 16.35 -6.75
N ASP A 15 23.31 16.44 -5.77
CA ASP A 15 23.62 16.09 -4.38
C ASP A 15 23.54 14.58 -4.13
N TYR A 16 23.00 13.81 -5.09
CA TYR A 16 22.87 12.36 -5.02
C TYR A 16 23.99 11.64 -5.80
N GLN A 17 24.80 10.87 -5.07
CA GLN A 17 25.80 9.96 -5.65
C GLN A 17 25.22 8.56 -5.80
N LYS A 18 25.20 8.03 -7.02
CA LYS A 18 24.53 6.77 -7.37
C LYS A 18 25.12 5.53 -6.68
N ASP A 19 26.45 5.47 -6.55
CA ASP A 19 27.16 4.27 -6.07
C ASP A 19 27.60 4.40 -4.60
N LYS A 20 27.21 5.49 -3.93
CA LYS A 20 27.45 5.67 -2.49
C LYS A 20 26.35 4.96 -1.70
N PHE A 21 26.77 4.21 -0.68
CA PHE A 21 25.85 3.71 0.34
C PHE A 21 25.51 4.83 1.32
N TYR A 22 24.23 5.05 1.55
CA TYR A 22 23.72 6.03 2.51
C TYR A 22 23.05 5.27 3.65
N GLU A 23 23.38 5.63 4.88
CA GLU A 23 22.62 5.16 6.04
C GLU A 23 21.17 5.67 5.96
N PRO A 24 20.17 4.96 6.53
CA PRO A 24 18.76 5.33 6.42
C PRO A 24 18.47 6.79 6.82
N GLU A 25 19.12 7.28 7.86
CA GLU A 25 18.99 8.66 8.30
C GLU A 25 19.54 9.68 7.30
N GLU A 26 20.70 9.40 6.70
CA GLU A 26 21.32 10.26 5.69
C GLU A 26 20.48 10.26 4.41
N ALA A 27 19.94 9.10 4.04
CA ALA A 27 19.06 8.95 2.89
C ALA A 27 17.76 9.75 3.05
N LEU A 28 17.13 9.72 4.24
CA LEU A 28 15.91 10.49 4.51
C LEU A 28 16.16 12.01 4.49
N ASP A 29 17.30 12.47 5.01
CA ASP A 29 17.70 13.88 4.94
C ASP A 29 17.91 14.32 3.49
N LEU A 30 18.54 13.47 2.68
CA LEU A 30 18.76 13.75 1.28
C LEU A 30 17.43 13.80 0.51
N VAL A 31 16.55 12.81 0.68
CA VAL A 31 15.23 12.76 0.01
C VAL A 31 14.41 14.02 0.30
N LYS A 32 14.45 14.52 1.54
CA LYS A 32 13.79 15.78 1.91
C LYS A 32 14.37 17.02 1.22
N LYS A 33 15.69 17.07 1.03
CA LYS A 33 16.37 18.16 0.31
C LYS A 33 16.14 18.10 -1.21
N LEU A 34 15.94 16.89 -1.74
CA LEU A 34 15.68 16.66 -3.16
C LEU A 34 14.26 17.07 -3.58
N HIS A 35 13.41 17.56 -2.68
CA HIS A 35 12.07 18.00 -3.02
C HIS A 35 12.08 19.36 -3.75
N TRP A 36 11.48 19.45 -4.95
CA TRP A 36 11.39 20.71 -5.74
C TRP A 36 9.99 21.05 -6.25
N VAL A 37 8.99 20.21 -5.98
CA VAL A 37 7.61 20.38 -6.46
C VAL A 37 6.74 21.04 -5.39
N ASN A 38 5.64 21.66 -5.79
CA ASN A 38 4.79 22.43 -4.87
C ASN A 38 3.68 21.59 -4.19
N PHE A 39 3.73 20.27 -4.29
CA PHE A 39 2.72 19.36 -3.74
C PHE A 39 3.38 18.30 -2.85
N GLU A 40 2.60 17.65 -1.99
CA GLU A 40 3.11 16.64 -1.06
C GLU A 40 3.50 15.34 -1.77
N GLU A 41 4.80 15.19 -2.01
CA GLU A 41 5.39 13.96 -2.56
C GLU A 41 5.26 12.80 -1.58
N SER A 42 5.06 11.60 -2.14
CA SER A 42 5.17 10.34 -1.40
C SER A 42 6.60 9.87 -1.40
N ILE A 43 7.06 9.36 -0.26
CA ILE A 43 8.32 8.66 -0.11
C ILE A 43 8.01 7.17 -0.10
N ASP A 44 8.51 6.47 -1.11
CA ASP A 44 8.34 5.02 -1.24
C ASP A 44 9.69 4.32 -1.02
N ILE A 45 9.63 3.09 -0.54
CA ILE A 45 10.76 2.18 -0.42
C ILE A 45 10.65 1.05 -1.44
N ALA A 46 11.79 0.70 -2.06
CA ALA A 46 11.92 -0.46 -2.91
C ALA A 46 13.03 -1.37 -2.37
N ILE A 47 12.67 -2.58 -1.94
CA ILE A 47 13.61 -3.58 -1.41
C ILE A 47 13.72 -4.71 -2.41
N LYS A 48 14.91 -4.92 -2.96
CA LYS A 48 15.20 -6.07 -3.81
C LYS A 48 15.52 -7.29 -2.96
N LEU A 49 14.67 -8.30 -3.03
CA LEU A 49 14.86 -9.58 -2.37
C LEU A 49 15.59 -10.56 -3.30
N GLY A 50 16.35 -11.49 -2.72
CA GLY A 50 17.07 -12.54 -3.43
C GLY A 50 16.23 -13.78 -3.73
N ILE A 51 14.94 -13.62 -4.03
CA ILE A 51 13.95 -14.71 -4.17
C ILE A 51 13.57 -14.94 -5.63
N ASP A 52 13.19 -16.18 -5.97
CA ASP A 52 12.53 -16.52 -7.23
C ASP A 52 11.01 -16.52 -7.06
N THR A 53 10.37 -15.43 -7.47
CA THR A 53 8.90 -15.27 -7.37
C THR A 53 8.07 -16.23 -8.21
N ARG A 54 8.70 -17.05 -9.06
CA ARG A 54 8.03 -18.14 -9.78
C ARG A 54 7.75 -19.34 -8.88
N ARG A 55 8.52 -19.48 -7.80
CA ARG A 55 8.34 -20.49 -6.76
C ARG A 55 7.35 -19.99 -5.73
N SER A 56 6.26 -20.73 -5.55
CA SER A 56 5.15 -20.35 -4.68
C SER A 56 5.57 -20.18 -3.21
N GLU A 57 6.56 -20.96 -2.79
CA GLU A 57 7.15 -21.02 -1.47
C GLU A 57 8.10 -19.86 -1.18
N GLU A 58 8.69 -19.26 -2.21
CA GLU A 58 9.57 -18.08 -2.10
C GLU A 58 8.80 -16.76 -2.27
N GLN A 59 7.49 -16.81 -2.57
CA GLN A 59 6.70 -15.61 -2.80
C GLN A 59 6.40 -14.87 -1.49
N VAL A 60 7.03 -13.71 -1.30
CA VAL A 60 6.78 -12.82 -0.16
C VAL A 60 5.50 -12.00 -0.39
N ARG A 61 4.55 -12.14 0.54
CA ARG A 61 3.34 -11.31 0.63
C ARG A 61 2.92 -11.18 2.10
N GLY A 62 2.67 -9.96 2.53
CA GLY A 62 2.27 -9.68 3.91
C GLY A 62 1.55 -8.35 4.03
N ALA A 63 1.28 -7.97 5.27
CA ALA A 63 0.79 -6.65 5.62
C ALA A 63 1.48 -6.20 6.91
N VAL A 64 1.75 -4.90 7.01
CA VAL A 64 2.38 -4.29 8.18
C VAL A 64 1.64 -3.01 8.53
N ASP A 65 1.43 -2.82 9.82
CA ASP A 65 0.82 -1.62 10.37
C ASP A 65 1.94 -0.60 10.61
N LEU A 66 1.98 0.46 9.81
CA LEU A 66 2.96 1.53 10.00
C LEU A 66 2.53 2.40 11.19
N PRO A 67 3.42 2.67 12.17
CA PRO A 67 3.06 3.39 13.39
C PRO A 67 2.55 4.82 13.12
N HIS A 68 3.05 5.47 12.06
CA HIS A 68 2.64 6.83 11.67
C HIS A 68 1.75 6.86 10.43
N GLY A 69 1.36 5.68 9.93
CA GLY A 69 0.64 5.53 8.67
C GLY A 69 1.41 6.07 7.47
N THR A 70 0.72 6.23 6.34
CA THR A 70 1.32 6.69 5.07
C THR A 70 1.00 8.14 4.72
N GLY A 71 0.13 8.80 5.51
CA GLY A 71 -0.38 10.15 5.21
C GLY A 71 -1.32 10.22 4.00
N LYS A 72 -1.56 9.11 3.29
CA LYS A 72 -2.53 9.04 2.19
C LYS A 72 -3.92 8.80 2.76
N LYS A 73 -4.91 9.57 2.27
CA LYS A 73 -6.32 9.24 2.48
C LYS A 73 -6.66 8.00 1.64
N VAL A 74 -6.76 6.86 2.31
CA VAL A 74 -7.09 5.56 1.68
C VAL A 74 -8.61 5.45 1.58
N LYS A 75 -9.12 5.27 0.37
CA LYS A 75 -10.54 4.94 0.15
C LYS A 75 -10.74 3.44 0.32
N VAL A 76 -11.64 3.05 1.22
CA VAL A 76 -11.88 1.64 1.56
C VAL A 76 -13.26 1.20 1.07
N ALA A 77 -13.29 0.14 0.28
CA ALA A 77 -14.51 -0.56 -0.14
C ALA A 77 -14.71 -1.82 0.71
N VAL A 78 -15.91 -2.03 1.24
CA VAL A 78 -16.24 -3.16 2.12
C VAL A 78 -17.38 -3.97 1.53
N PHE A 79 -17.14 -5.27 1.39
CA PHE A 79 -18.16 -6.25 1.02
C PHE A 79 -18.68 -6.94 2.27
N ALA A 80 -19.86 -6.51 2.71
CA ALA A 80 -20.55 -7.04 3.88
C ALA A 80 -22.06 -6.80 3.74
N GLU A 81 -22.86 -7.61 4.44
CA GLU A 81 -24.32 -7.45 4.54
C GLU A 81 -24.76 -7.36 6.01
N GLY A 82 -26.00 -6.90 6.23
CA GLY A 82 -26.63 -6.87 7.55
C GLY A 82 -25.90 -5.97 8.57
N GLU A 83 -25.64 -6.51 9.76
CA GLU A 83 -24.98 -5.77 10.84
C GLU A 83 -23.53 -5.40 10.50
N LYS A 84 -22.83 -6.24 9.74
CA LYS A 84 -21.44 -5.99 9.34
C LYS A 84 -21.29 -4.84 8.35
N ALA A 85 -22.32 -4.60 7.53
CA ALA A 85 -22.36 -3.40 6.69
C ALA A 85 -22.45 -2.13 7.54
N LYS A 86 -23.32 -2.10 8.56
CA LYS A 86 -23.45 -0.96 9.48
C LYS A 86 -22.16 -0.70 10.26
N GLU A 87 -21.52 -1.76 10.77
CA GLU A 87 -20.22 -1.65 11.45
C GLU A 87 -19.14 -1.03 10.54
N ALA A 88 -19.16 -1.34 9.24
CA ALA A 88 -18.23 -0.79 8.27
C ALA A 88 -18.44 0.70 8.03
N GLU A 89 -19.71 1.11 7.88
CA GLU A 89 -20.09 2.51 7.72
C GLU A 89 -19.70 3.33 8.95
N GLU A 90 -19.97 2.83 10.15
CA GLU A 90 -19.55 3.46 11.42
C GLU A 90 -18.03 3.54 11.58
N ALA A 91 -17.29 2.56 11.04
CA ALA A 91 -15.84 2.58 11.02
C ALA A 91 -15.27 3.59 10.01
N GLY A 92 -16.15 4.18 9.20
CA GLY A 92 -15.82 5.19 8.20
C GLY A 92 -15.46 4.61 6.84
N ALA A 93 -15.90 3.39 6.48
CA ALA A 93 -15.71 2.88 5.12
C ALA A 93 -16.35 3.82 4.09
N ASP A 94 -15.68 4.02 2.95
CA ASP A 94 -16.12 4.96 1.91
C ASP A 94 -17.22 4.36 1.04
N PHE A 95 -17.17 3.04 0.84
CA PHE A 95 -18.15 2.29 0.06
C PHE A 95 -18.46 0.98 0.76
N VAL A 96 -19.74 0.70 1.00
CA VAL A 96 -20.21 -0.54 1.61
C VAL A 96 -21.32 -1.13 0.76
N GLY A 97 -21.28 -2.44 0.51
CA GLY A 97 -22.35 -3.12 -0.21
C GLY A 97 -21.98 -4.54 -0.64
N ALA A 98 -22.93 -5.25 -1.24
CA ALA A 98 -22.74 -6.62 -1.72
C ALA A 98 -22.84 -6.70 -3.25
N GLU A 99 -23.96 -7.17 -3.79
CA GLU A 99 -24.14 -7.39 -5.24
C GLU A 99 -24.10 -6.09 -6.05
N GLU A 100 -24.73 -5.02 -5.59
CA GLU A 100 -24.74 -3.73 -6.31
C GLU A 100 -23.33 -3.13 -6.47
N LEU A 101 -22.52 -3.21 -5.41
CA LEU A 101 -21.13 -2.77 -5.43
C LEU A 101 -20.29 -3.65 -6.37
N ALA A 102 -20.54 -4.96 -6.37
CA ALA A 102 -19.88 -5.89 -7.26
C ALA A 102 -20.19 -5.62 -8.73
N GLU A 103 -21.46 -5.36 -9.08
CA GLU A 103 -21.85 -4.98 -10.45
C GLU A 103 -21.17 -3.69 -10.90
N LYS A 104 -21.11 -2.69 -10.02
CA LYS A 104 -20.45 -1.40 -10.31
C LYS A 104 -18.97 -1.62 -10.65
N ILE A 105 -18.29 -2.49 -9.91
CA ILE A 105 -16.88 -2.85 -10.13
C ILE A 105 -16.72 -3.66 -11.41
N GLN A 106 -17.64 -4.58 -11.70
CA GLN A 106 -17.64 -5.35 -12.93
C GLN A 106 -17.81 -4.47 -14.18
N LYS A 107 -18.56 -3.36 -14.05
CA LYS A 107 -18.69 -2.30 -15.08
C LYS A 107 -17.44 -1.41 -15.21
N GLY A 108 -16.40 -1.65 -14.41
CA GLY A 108 -15.08 -1.02 -14.53
C GLY A 108 -14.76 0.04 -13.47
N TRP A 109 -15.67 0.30 -12.52
CA TRP A 109 -15.43 1.27 -11.46
C TRP A 109 -14.45 0.73 -10.41
N THR A 110 -13.37 1.47 -10.14
CA THR A 110 -12.29 1.07 -9.21
C THR A 110 -11.68 2.28 -8.50
N ASP A 111 -12.53 3.21 -8.04
CA ASP A 111 -12.08 4.41 -7.31
C ASP A 111 -11.96 4.14 -5.79
N PHE A 112 -11.20 3.11 -5.45
CA PHE A 112 -10.83 2.77 -4.07
C PHE A 112 -9.43 2.15 -4.03
N ASP A 113 -8.79 2.25 -2.88
CA ASP A 113 -7.40 1.82 -2.68
C ASP A 113 -7.31 0.48 -1.95
N ALA A 114 -8.34 0.10 -1.18
CA ALA A 114 -8.36 -1.14 -0.42
C ALA A 114 -9.76 -1.78 -0.44
N THR A 115 -9.78 -3.11 -0.34
CA THR A 115 -11.01 -3.89 -0.27
C THR A 115 -10.97 -4.82 0.93
N ILE A 116 -12.05 -4.81 1.71
CA ILE A 116 -12.27 -5.73 2.84
C ILE A 116 -13.54 -6.52 2.53
N ALA A 117 -13.56 -7.81 2.86
CA ALA A 117 -14.74 -8.65 2.66
C ALA A 117 -15.00 -9.54 3.88
N THR A 118 -16.26 -9.81 4.15
CA THR A 118 -16.63 -10.91 5.05
C THR A 118 -16.50 -12.26 4.31
N PRO A 119 -16.19 -13.37 5.01
CA PRO A 119 -16.05 -14.69 4.37
C PRO A 119 -17.26 -15.13 3.54
N ASP A 120 -18.47 -14.79 3.98
CA ASP A 120 -19.74 -15.05 3.28
C ASP A 120 -19.86 -14.30 1.95
N MET A 121 -19.27 -13.11 1.84
CA MET A 121 -19.29 -12.29 0.62
C MET A 121 -18.22 -12.68 -0.40
N MET A 122 -17.30 -13.59 -0.06
CA MET A 122 -16.23 -14.03 -0.97
C MET A 122 -16.76 -14.72 -2.24
N LYS A 123 -17.96 -15.30 -2.21
CA LYS A 123 -18.62 -15.87 -3.40
C LYS A 123 -18.90 -14.80 -4.46
N ILE A 124 -19.25 -13.60 -4.04
CA ILE A 124 -19.50 -12.45 -4.92
C ILE A 124 -18.17 -11.83 -5.36
N VAL A 125 -17.28 -11.56 -4.41
CA VAL A 125 -15.96 -10.96 -4.69
C VAL A 125 -15.09 -11.84 -5.58
N GLY A 126 -15.20 -13.16 -5.47
CA GLY A 126 -14.50 -14.12 -6.32
C GLY A 126 -14.79 -13.94 -7.81
N LYS A 127 -16.02 -13.53 -8.17
CA LYS A 127 -16.39 -13.21 -9.57
C LYS A 127 -15.64 -11.97 -10.10
N LEU A 128 -15.26 -11.05 -9.21
CA LEU A 128 -14.52 -9.82 -9.52
C LEU A 128 -13.01 -10.04 -9.68
N GLY A 129 -12.51 -11.27 -9.51
CA GLY A 129 -11.08 -11.58 -9.59
C GLY A 129 -10.41 -11.13 -10.89
N LYS A 130 -11.14 -11.10 -12.02
CA LYS A 130 -10.63 -10.57 -13.30
C LYS A 130 -10.32 -9.07 -13.27
N VAL A 131 -11.04 -8.30 -12.45
CA VAL A 131 -10.89 -6.84 -12.33
C VAL A 131 -10.00 -6.47 -11.15
N LEU A 132 -10.25 -7.06 -9.98
CA LEU A 132 -9.53 -6.75 -8.74
C LEU A 132 -8.15 -7.41 -8.67
N GLY A 133 -8.00 -8.61 -9.24
CA GLY A 133 -6.77 -9.40 -9.19
C GLY A 133 -5.56 -8.68 -9.81
N PRO A 134 -5.62 -8.25 -11.09
CA PRO A 134 -4.51 -7.54 -11.73
C PRO A 134 -4.15 -6.21 -11.07
N ARG A 135 -5.11 -5.60 -10.36
CA ARG A 135 -4.94 -4.33 -9.64
C ARG A 135 -4.44 -4.51 -8.20
N GLY A 136 -4.34 -5.74 -7.71
CA GLY A 136 -3.94 -6.01 -6.33
C GLY A 136 -5.00 -5.63 -5.28
N LEU A 137 -6.22 -5.30 -5.70
CA LEU A 137 -7.32 -4.88 -4.82
C LEU A 137 -8.15 -6.07 -4.30
N MET A 138 -7.73 -7.30 -4.59
CA MET A 138 -8.48 -8.49 -4.18
C MET A 138 -8.23 -8.78 -2.69
N PRO A 139 -9.28 -8.85 -1.85
CA PRO A 139 -9.12 -9.16 -0.44
C PRO A 139 -8.54 -10.56 -0.27
N ASN A 140 -7.69 -10.71 0.73
CA ASN A 140 -6.92 -11.92 0.94
C ASN A 140 -6.94 -12.32 2.44
N PRO A 141 -7.34 -13.56 2.76
CA PRO A 141 -7.33 -14.05 4.14
C PRO A 141 -5.95 -13.96 4.81
N LYS A 142 -4.86 -14.15 4.05
CA LYS A 142 -3.49 -14.13 4.61
C LYS A 142 -3.06 -12.78 5.17
N VAL A 143 -3.61 -11.69 4.65
CA VAL A 143 -3.32 -10.32 5.11
C VAL A 143 -4.40 -9.79 6.07
N GLY A 144 -5.42 -10.60 6.35
CA GLY A 144 -6.51 -10.27 7.27
C GLY A 144 -7.56 -9.33 6.69
N THR A 145 -7.62 -9.14 5.36
CA THR A 145 -8.69 -8.36 4.70
C THR A 145 -9.93 -9.17 4.39
N VAL A 146 -9.91 -10.47 4.72
CA VAL A 146 -11.11 -11.32 4.79
C VAL A 146 -11.38 -11.66 6.25
N THR A 147 -12.37 -11.01 6.87
CA THR A 147 -12.62 -11.10 8.30
C THR A 147 -14.04 -10.68 8.67
N PHE A 148 -14.55 -11.19 9.79
CA PHE A 148 -15.79 -10.72 10.42
C PHE A 148 -15.57 -9.49 11.31
N ASP A 149 -14.33 -9.18 11.67
CA ASP A 149 -13.97 -7.96 12.41
C ASP A 149 -13.75 -6.78 11.47
N VAL A 150 -14.84 -6.38 10.81
CA VAL A 150 -14.83 -5.35 9.76
C VAL A 150 -14.47 -3.99 10.34
N LYS A 151 -15.01 -3.66 11.52
CA LYS A 151 -14.80 -2.36 12.18
C LYS A 151 -13.33 -2.08 12.47
N ASN A 152 -12.62 -3.02 13.09
CA ASN A 152 -11.21 -2.83 13.41
C ASN A 152 -10.34 -2.85 12.15
N THR A 153 -10.68 -3.69 11.17
CA THR A 153 -9.92 -3.81 9.93
C THR A 153 -10.02 -2.54 9.08
N VAL A 154 -11.22 -1.93 8.97
CA VAL A 154 -11.40 -0.64 8.30
C VAL A 154 -10.56 0.44 8.98
N LYS A 155 -10.58 0.49 10.32
CA LYS A 155 -9.76 1.44 11.08
C LYS A 155 -8.26 1.22 10.86
N ALA A 156 -7.79 -0.02 10.87
CA ALA A 156 -6.38 -0.34 10.64
C ALA A 156 -5.92 0.06 9.22
N VAL A 157 -6.73 -0.24 8.21
CA VAL A 157 -6.46 0.18 6.82
C VAL A 157 -6.41 1.70 6.70
N LYS A 158 -7.35 2.41 7.34
CA LYS A 158 -7.34 3.88 7.37
C LYS A 158 -6.21 4.47 8.21
N ALA A 159 -5.73 3.76 9.22
CA ALA A 159 -4.58 4.12 10.03
C ALA A 159 -3.23 3.90 9.30
N GLY A 160 -3.25 3.28 8.12
CA GLY A 160 -2.07 3.12 7.28
C GLY A 160 -1.46 1.72 7.31
N LYS A 161 -2.28 0.68 7.49
CA LYS A 161 -1.87 -0.70 7.17
C LYS A 161 -1.47 -0.78 5.71
N VAL A 162 -0.23 -1.22 5.46
CA VAL A 162 0.35 -1.37 4.12
C VAL A 162 0.44 -2.85 3.78
N GLU A 163 -0.25 -3.26 2.72
CA GLU A 163 -0.03 -4.56 2.10
C GLU A 163 1.18 -4.48 1.17
N TYR A 164 2.03 -5.50 1.23
CA TYR A 164 3.20 -5.61 0.37
C TYR A 164 3.26 -6.98 -0.30
N ARG A 165 3.76 -6.97 -1.54
CA ARG A 165 3.97 -8.17 -2.36
C ARG A 165 5.23 -8.00 -3.20
N ALA A 166 6.04 -9.04 -3.26
CA ALA A 166 7.15 -9.06 -4.20
C ALA A 166 6.64 -9.10 -5.65
N ASP A 167 7.19 -8.23 -6.50
CA ASP A 167 6.95 -8.25 -7.94
C ASP A 167 7.69 -9.42 -8.62
N LYS A 168 7.50 -9.58 -9.93
CA LYS A 168 8.15 -10.65 -10.71
C LYS A 168 9.69 -10.62 -10.69
N PHE A 169 10.29 -9.52 -10.26
CA PHE A 169 11.74 -9.34 -10.14
C PHE A 169 12.23 -9.52 -8.69
N GLY A 170 11.34 -9.91 -7.77
CA GLY A 170 11.65 -10.03 -6.35
C GLY A 170 11.75 -8.69 -5.63
N ILE A 171 11.19 -7.61 -6.19
CA ILE A 171 11.24 -6.29 -5.54
C ILE A 171 9.92 -6.06 -4.80
N VAL A 172 10.03 -5.72 -3.52
CA VAL A 172 8.91 -5.24 -2.70
C VAL A 172 8.90 -3.73 -2.73
N HIS A 173 7.75 -3.15 -3.10
CA HIS A 173 7.51 -1.71 -3.09
C HIS A 173 6.50 -1.38 -2.01
N ALA A 174 6.75 -0.34 -1.23
CA ALA A 174 5.79 0.14 -0.23
C ALA A 174 5.93 1.66 0.00
N PRO A 175 4.81 2.36 0.27
CA PRO A 175 4.88 3.73 0.74
C PRO A 175 5.35 3.79 2.19
N LEU A 176 6.33 4.64 2.49
CA LEU A 176 6.78 4.92 3.86
C LEU A 176 6.06 6.13 4.47
N GLY A 177 5.63 7.09 3.65
CA GLY A 177 4.98 8.29 4.12
C GLY A 177 5.01 9.43 3.11
N LYS A 178 4.80 10.64 3.61
CA LYS A 178 4.84 11.88 2.83
C LYS A 178 6.06 12.72 3.19
N ILE A 179 6.48 13.59 2.26
CA ILE A 179 7.64 14.48 2.45
C ILE A 179 7.50 15.42 3.66
N ASN A 180 6.26 15.74 4.04
CA ASN A 180 5.93 16.60 5.18
C ASN A 180 6.01 15.88 6.54
N PHE A 181 6.22 14.56 6.57
CA PHE A 181 6.40 13.84 7.83
C PHE A 181 7.74 14.19 8.46
N ASP A 182 7.81 14.20 9.79
CA ASP A 182 9.07 14.36 10.50
C ASP A 182 10.05 13.21 10.18
N LYS A 183 11.35 13.49 10.25
CA LYS A 183 12.38 12.49 9.90
C LYS A 183 12.26 11.24 10.78
N GLU A 184 12.06 11.45 12.07
CA GLU A 184 11.89 10.39 13.08
C GLU A 184 10.73 9.45 12.73
N LYS A 185 9.57 10.02 12.37
CA LYS A 185 8.39 9.24 11.96
C LYS A 185 8.64 8.38 10.72
N LEU A 186 9.34 8.94 9.72
CA LEU A 186 9.72 8.20 8.52
C LEU A 186 10.72 7.08 8.83
N LEU A 187 11.65 7.32 9.75
CA LEU A 187 12.63 6.33 10.19
C LEU A 187 11.95 5.19 10.95
N GLU A 188 11.01 5.49 11.86
CA GLU A 188 10.23 4.47 12.57
C GLU A 188 9.36 3.63 11.62
N ASN A 189 8.72 4.27 10.64
CA ASN A 189 7.99 3.55 9.58
C ASN A 189 8.94 2.65 8.76
N PHE A 190 10.12 3.15 8.40
CA PHE A 190 11.15 2.39 7.68
C PHE A 190 11.58 1.15 8.48
N THR A 191 11.94 1.31 9.75
CA THR A 191 12.39 0.21 10.62
C THR A 191 11.29 -0.83 10.78
N THR A 192 10.06 -0.39 11.03
CA THR A 192 8.90 -1.30 11.16
C THR A 192 8.68 -2.11 9.88
N PHE A 193 8.80 -1.47 8.71
CA PHE A 193 8.64 -2.14 7.42
C PHE A 193 9.78 -3.11 7.13
N ALA A 194 11.03 -2.71 7.41
CA ALA A 194 12.21 -3.55 7.22
C ALA A 194 12.15 -4.80 8.11
N ASP A 195 11.79 -4.65 9.39
CA ASP A 195 11.62 -5.75 10.33
C ASP A 195 10.53 -6.73 9.89
N ALA A 196 9.44 -6.23 9.30
CA ALA A 196 8.36 -7.06 8.77
C ALA A 196 8.78 -7.88 7.53
N ILE A 197 9.80 -7.44 6.78
CA ILE A 197 10.34 -8.18 5.63
C ILE A 197 11.39 -9.20 6.03
N ILE A 198 12.17 -8.91 7.09
CA ILE A 198 13.24 -9.80 7.57
C ILE A 198 12.68 -11.02 8.31
N LYS A 199 11.49 -10.91 8.90
CA LYS A 199 10.77 -12.02 9.56
C LYS A 199 10.25 -13.07 8.58
#